data_AF-A0A534M672-F1
#
_entry.id   AF-A0A534M672-F1
#
_cell.length_a   1.000
_cell.length_b   1.000
_cell.length_c   1.000
_cell.angle_alpha   90.00
_cell.angle_beta   90.00
_cell.angle_gamma   90.00
#
_symmetry.space_group_name_H-M   'P 1'
#
loop_
_entity.id
_entity.type
_entity.pdbx_description
1 polymer ?
#
loop_
_entity_poly.entity_id
_entity_poly.type
_entity_poly.pdbx_seq_one_letter_code
_entity_poly.pdbx_strand_id
1 'polypeptide(L)'
;MWARPDLLAELKGLGLLRNPELERSFLRVRQESFLPEAFGSLAYADMPLPVHVSTNPPTMPSARCLIAALDLLEPLADLRILIAGCRGGYPGALLAEIVGPDRVVVVETDEERRTRTSRRLQAAGFEAVRVLPALPPETFDRILVLDATPPRQLVPLLADPAFLIARGRGVHDLAFVKLVRQGGETVQMTFTEAPSDVMAGSARSGDIGPVDFGRLFAVEDLLAHAWEGRVTGHYDQHFRDIVDETFAQGPLDPSAFDQAEEPCKDAARRAFQAAYILQSAGELERAADAYERSIRLEATAEAHTFHGWALSFMGRYDAAIEECKRAIEVDPSFGNPYNDIGAYLIELERLDEAIPWLERAISAPRYCCYFYAHTNLARVYLQKGLREKARRALRQALDVNPEYEPAQELLRRIERESGYFG
;
A
#
# COMPACT_ATOMS: atom_id res chain seq x y z
N MET A 1 -11.27 2.27 8.96
CA MET A 1 -10.79 3.60 9.40
C MET A 1 -9.47 3.47 10.13
N TRP A 2 -8.36 3.75 9.46
CA TRP A 2 -7.19 4.25 10.18
C TRP A 2 -7.33 5.76 10.33
N ALA A 3 -7.75 6.18 11.52
CA ALA A 3 -7.52 7.54 11.93
C ALA A 3 -6.01 7.71 12.16
N ARG A 4 -5.50 8.95 12.09
CA ARG A 4 -4.09 9.27 12.41
C ARG A 4 -3.53 8.57 13.68
N PRO A 5 -4.31 8.32 14.76
CA PRO A 5 -3.86 7.53 15.90
C PRO A 5 -3.59 6.05 15.61
N ASP A 6 -4.31 5.41 14.69
CA ASP A 6 -4.09 4.01 14.32
C ASP A 6 -2.76 3.86 13.58
N LEU A 7 -2.51 4.76 12.62
CA LEU A 7 -1.21 4.85 11.95
C LEU A 7 -0.08 5.16 12.94
N LEU A 8 -0.29 6.06 13.90
CA LEU A 8 0.70 6.34 14.95
C LEU A 8 1.05 5.07 15.74
N ALA A 9 0.03 4.30 16.15
CA ALA A 9 0.22 3.06 16.88
C ALA A 9 0.97 2.02 16.04
N GLU A 10 0.65 1.92 14.75
CA GLU A 10 1.37 1.04 13.83
C GLU A 10 2.84 1.45 13.68
N LEU A 11 3.12 2.73 13.39
CA LEU A 11 4.48 3.24 13.25
C LEU A 11 5.32 2.94 14.50
N LYS A 12 4.73 3.13 15.69
CA LYS A 12 5.38 2.76 16.96
C LYS A 12 5.57 1.26 17.13
N GLY A 13 4.59 0.45 16.73
CA GLY A 13 4.69 -1.02 16.74
C GLY A 13 5.82 -1.53 15.86
N LEU A 14 6.13 -0.80 14.78
CA LEU A 14 7.29 -1.04 13.91
C LEU A 14 8.61 -0.50 14.50
N GLY A 15 8.64 0.08 15.70
CA GLY A 15 9.84 0.69 16.25
C GLY A 15 10.26 1.99 15.57
N LEU A 16 9.35 2.65 14.85
CA LEU A 16 9.53 3.99 14.30
C LEU A 16 9.00 5.05 15.29
N LEU A 17 9.23 6.32 14.98
CA LEU A 17 8.97 7.49 15.84
C LEU A 17 9.75 7.42 17.16
N ARG A 18 11.03 7.05 17.07
CA ARG A 18 11.93 6.95 18.24
C ARG A 18 12.24 8.32 18.86
N ASN A 19 12.18 9.37 18.05
CA ASN A 19 12.39 10.74 18.49
C ASN A 19 11.06 11.39 18.94
N PRO A 20 10.92 11.79 20.22
CA PRO A 20 9.69 12.43 20.73
C PRO A 20 9.32 13.73 20.02
N GLU A 21 10.30 14.49 19.52
CA GLU A 21 10.03 15.72 18.76
C GLU A 21 9.47 15.40 17.37
N LEU A 22 9.93 14.31 16.74
CA LEU A 22 9.36 13.85 15.48
C LEU A 22 7.93 13.32 15.66
N GLU A 23 7.66 12.58 16.73
CA GLU A 23 6.30 12.18 17.07
C GLU A 23 5.39 13.40 17.26
N ARG A 24 5.84 14.38 18.05
CA ARG A 24 5.08 15.63 18.30
C ARG A 24 4.81 16.37 16.99
N SER A 25 5.83 16.50 16.14
CA SER A 25 5.69 17.12 14.82
C SER A 25 4.68 16.37 13.94
N PHE A 26 4.81 15.05 13.86
CA PHE A 26 3.89 14.18 13.13
C PHE A 26 2.45 14.25 13.64
N LEU A 27 2.20 14.67 14.89
CA LEU A 27 0.87 14.90 15.46
C LEU A 27 0.35 16.34 15.29
N ARG A 28 1.23 17.33 15.08
CA ARG A 28 0.83 18.74 14.88
C ARG A 28 0.63 19.09 13.42
N VAL A 29 1.57 18.70 12.56
CA VAL A 29 1.54 19.03 11.13
C VAL A 29 0.52 18.14 10.42
N ARG A 30 -0.57 18.73 9.91
CA ARG A 30 -1.66 17.98 9.27
C ARG A 30 -1.33 17.64 7.82
N GLN A 31 -1.33 16.35 7.45
CA GLN A 31 -0.94 15.91 6.11
C GLN A 31 -1.96 16.36 5.05
N GLU A 32 -3.23 16.46 5.42
CA GLU A 32 -4.33 16.96 4.59
C GLU A 32 -4.00 18.32 3.98
N SER A 33 -3.29 19.18 4.73
CA SER A 33 -2.91 20.53 4.28
C SER A 33 -1.90 20.52 3.12
N PHE A 34 -1.31 19.36 2.84
CA PHE A 34 -0.30 19.15 1.81
C PHE A 34 -0.78 18.25 0.67
N LEU A 35 -2.03 17.78 0.71
CA LEU A 35 -2.65 16.99 -0.36
C LEU A 35 -3.55 17.86 -1.24
N PRO A 36 -3.83 17.45 -2.49
CA PRO A 36 -4.95 18.00 -3.24
C PRO A 36 -6.27 17.75 -2.52
N GLU A 37 -7.22 18.66 -2.63
CA GLU A 37 -8.53 18.57 -1.96
C GLU A 37 -9.25 17.26 -2.30
N ALA A 38 -9.24 16.86 -3.58
CA ALA A 38 -9.81 15.60 -4.06
C ALA A 38 -9.25 14.34 -3.37
N PHE A 39 -8.04 14.42 -2.81
CA PHE A 39 -7.34 13.31 -2.17
C PHE A 39 -7.21 13.47 -0.66
N GLY A 40 -7.92 14.44 -0.05
CA GLY A 40 -7.89 14.66 1.39
C GLY A 40 -8.33 13.44 2.21
N SER A 41 -9.25 12.63 1.69
CA SER A 41 -9.71 11.37 2.31
C SER A 41 -8.64 10.26 2.35
N LEU A 42 -7.54 10.44 1.63
CA LEU A 42 -6.38 9.55 1.64
C LEU A 42 -5.28 10.02 2.59
N ALA A 43 -5.47 11.13 3.30
CA ALA A 43 -4.52 11.54 4.31
C ALA A 43 -4.28 10.41 5.32
N TYR A 44 -3.02 10.26 5.70
CA TYR A 44 -2.50 9.21 6.57
C TYR A 44 -2.65 7.81 6.01
N ALA A 45 -2.82 7.67 4.69
CA ALA A 45 -2.62 6.38 4.07
C ALA A 45 -1.18 5.93 4.20
N ASP A 46 -0.98 4.68 4.63
CA ASP A 46 0.35 4.07 4.62
C ASP A 46 0.75 3.53 3.24
N MET A 47 0.60 4.42 2.24
CA MET A 47 0.98 4.23 0.85
C MET A 47 1.45 5.57 0.28
N PRO A 48 2.20 5.57 -0.84
CA PRO A 48 2.54 6.80 -1.53
C PRO A 48 1.28 7.57 -1.93
N LEU A 49 1.32 8.91 -1.79
CA LEU A 49 0.16 9.76 -2.04
C LEU A 49 0.41 10.75 -3.16
N PRO A 50 -0.53 10.93 -4.10
CA PRO A 50 -0.40 11.91 -5.18
C PRO A 50 -0.34 13.33 -4.62
N VAL A 51 0.68 14.09 -5.00
CA VAL A 51 0.81 15.49 -4.52
C VAL A 51 0.08 16.50 -5.41
N HIS A 52 -0.47 16.02 -6.53
CA HIS A 52 -1.27 16.78 -7.49
C HIS A 52 -2.32 15.91 -8.19
N VAL A 53 -3.31 16.55 -8.79
CA VAL A 53 -4.28 15.91 -9.69
C VAL A 53 -3.70 15.90 -11.10
N SER A 54 -3.17 14.77 -11.54
CA SER A 54 -2.79 14.52 -12.93
C SER A 54 -2.79 13.04 -13.21
N THR A 55 -2.65 12.66 -14.48
CA THR A 55 -2.60 11.25 -14.89
C THR A 55 -1.36 10.52 -14.40
N ASN A 56 -0.23 11.18 -14.13
CA ASN A 56 0.96 10.53 -13.56
C ASN A 56 1.58 11.45 -12.51
N PRO A 57 0.91 11.63 -11.36
CA PRO A 57 1.31 12.61 -10.38
C PRO A 57 2.52 12.10 -9.62
N PRO A 58 3.56 12.91 -9.36
CA PRO A 58 4.60 12.51 -8.46
C PRO A 58 3.99 12.24 -7.08
N THR A 59 4.50 11.22 -6.41
CA THR A 59 3.98 10.83 -5.10
C THR A 59 4.82 11.37 -3.96
N MET A 60 4.20 11.61 -2.82
CA MET A 60 4.88 11.67 -1.53
C MET A 60 5.05 10.24 -1.01
N PRO A 61 6.17 9.88 -0.36
CA PRO A 61 6.32 8.56 0.24
C PRO A 61 5.19 8.24 1.25
N SER A 62 4.92 6.96 1.47
CA SER A 62 4.07 6.49 2.56
C SER A 62 4.55 7.02 3.90
N ALA A 63 3.65 7.10 4.87
CA ALA A 63 4.00 7.54 6.21
C ALA A 63 5.11 6.68 6.82
N ARG A 64 5.06 5.35 6.67
CA ARG A 64 6.12 4.45 7.15
C ARG A 64 7.47 4.73 6.51
N CYS A 65 7.53 4.89 5.19
CA CYS A 65 8.77 5.19 4.48
C CYS A 65 9.32 6.58 4.86
N LEU A 66 8.46 7.60 4.92
CA LEU A 66 8.84 8.95 5.28
C LEU A 66 9.35 9.02 6.73
N ILE A 67 8.62 8.45 7.69
CA ILE A 67 9.00 8.46 9.09
C ILE A 67 10.29 7.66 9.31
N ALA A 68 10.47 6.51 8.66
CA ALA A 68 11.73 5.79 8.68
C ALA A 68 12.92 6.66 8.22
N ALA A 69 12.75 7.41 7.13
CA ALA A 69 13.77 8.34 6.63
C ALA A 69 14.08 9.43 7.66
N LEU A 70 13.04 9.99 8.29
CA LEU A 70 13.17 11.07 9.27
C LEU A 70 13.79 10.58 10.59
N ASP A 71 13.47 9.37 11.06
CA ASP A 71 14.12 8.77 12.22
C ASP A 71 15.62 8.52 11.98
N LEU A 72 15.99 8.09 10.78
CA LEU A 72 17.40 7.93 10.39
C LEU A 72 18.12 9.27 10.22
N LEU A 73 17.38 10.34 9.90
CA LEU A 73 17.90 11.70 9.80
C LEU A 73 18.28 12.28 11.16
N GLU A 74 17.66 11.77 12.24
CA GLU A 74 17.88 12.20 13.62
C GLU A 74 17.71 13.73 13.77
N PRO A 75 16.54 14.31 13.45
CA PRO A 75 16.32 15.75 13.50
C PRO A 75 16.29 16.21 14.96
N LEU A 76 17.24 17.07 15.32
CA LEU A 76 17.33 17.71 16.63
C LEU A 76 17.18 19.22 16.47
N ALA A 77 16.79 19.88 17.55
CA ALA A 77 16.79 21.33 17.61
C ALA A 77 18.15 21.90 17.15
N ASP A 78 18.11 23.09 16.56
CA ASP A 78 19.26 23.83 16.03
C ASP A 78 19.95 23.28 14.78
N LEU A 79 19.58 22.12 14.24
CA LEU A 79 20.16 21.63 12.99
C LEU A 79 19.67 22.43 11.77
N ARG A 80 20.57 22.73 10.84
CA ARG A 80 20.23 23.21 9.49
C ARG A 80 20.02 22.02 8.58
N ILE A 81 18.84 21.97 7.96
CA ILE A 81 18.42 20.80 7.18
C ILE A 81 18.10 21.21 5.75
N LEU A 82 18.71 20.49 4.81
CA LEU A 82 18.36 20.56 3.39
C LEU A 82 17.47 19.38 3.01
N ILE A 83 16.45 19.62 2.21
CA ILE A 83 15.62 18.58 1.60
C ILE A 83 15.74 18.71 0.08
N ALA A 84 16.23 17.67 -0.58
CA ALA A 84 16.21 17.56 -2.04
C ALA A 84 14.91 16.86 -2.48
N GLY A 85 14.07 17.63 -3.18
CA GLY A 85 12.72 17.22 -3.61
C GLY A 85 11.63 17.70 -2.66
N CYS A 86 10.65 18.45 -3.17
CA CYS A 86 9.62 19.04 -2.32
C CYS A 86 8.58 18.03 -1.81
N ARG A 87 8.24 16.99 -2.61
CA ARG A 87 7.24 15.95 -2.28
C ARG A 87 5.97 16.50 -1.60
N GLY A 88 5.48 17.65 -2.09
CA GLY A 88 4.28 18.32 -1.59
C GLY A 88 4.47 19.28 -0.41
N GLY A 89 5.68 19.41 0.15
CA GLY A 89 6.04 20.32 1.24
C GLY A 89 5.93 19.72 2.64
N TYR A 90 5.25 18.58 2.77
CA TYR A 90 5.00 17.94 4.07
C TYR A 90 6.27 17.54 4.83
N PRO A 91 7.31 16.93 4.21
CA PRO A 91 8.57 16.66 4.92
C PRO A 91 9.25 17.92 5.44
N GLY A 92 9.16 19.03 4.69
CA GLY A 92 9.70 20.32 5.09
C GLY A 92 8.98 20.89 6.31
N ALA A 93 7.65 20.82 6.34
CA ALA A 93 6.86 21.23 7.49
C ALA A 93 7.12 20.39 8.74
N LEU A 94 7.22 19.05 8.59
CA LEU A 94 7.56 18.16 9.70
C LEU A 94 8.90 18.52 10.34
N LEU A 95 9.92 18.78 9.51
CA LEU A 95 11.24 19.16 10.00
C LEU A 95 11.26 20.58 10.57
N ALA A 96 10.56 21.52 9.94
CA ALA A 96 10.44 22.90 10.40
C ALA A 96 9.82 23.02 11.80
N GLU A 97 8.83 22.19 12.13
CA GLU A 97 8.24 22.12 13.48
C GLU A 97 9.26 21.67 14.55
N ILE A 98 10.30 20.93 14.16
CA ILE A 98 11.34 20.42 15.08
C ILE A 98 12.51 21.40 15.19
N VAL A 99 13.04 21.87 14.06
CA VAL A 99 14.31 22.63 14.01
C VAL A 99 14.13 24.15 13.86
N GLY A 100 12.91 24.60 13.59
CA GLY A 100 12.59 25.97 13.22
C GLY A 100 12.51 26.15 11.69
N PRO A 101 11.51 26.90 11.18
CA PRO A 101 11.26 27.01 9.74
C PRO A 101 12.38 27.72 8.97
N ASP A 102 13.07 28.67 9.60
CA ASP A 102 14.21 29.41 9.02
C ASP A 102 15.46 28.54 8.80
N ARG A 103 15.50 27.35 9.41
CA ARG A 103 16.61 26.39 9.30
C ARG A 103 16.37 25.28 8.29
N VAL A 104 15.19 25.24 7.67
CA VAL A 104 14.86 24.25 6.64
C VAL A 104 14.94 24.89 5.26
N VAL A 105 15.74 24.27 4.40
CA VAL A 105 15.80 24.61 2.97
C VAL A 105 15.29 23.43 2.16
N VAL A 106 14.37 23.69 1.24
CA VAL A 106 13.86 22.70 0.30
C VAL A 106 14.31 23.10 -1.10
N VAL A 107 14.87 22.17 -1.86
CA VAL A 107 15.26 22.39 -3.26
C VAL A 107 14.33 21.61 -4.17
N GLU A 108 13.72 22.32 -5.12
CA GLU A 108 12.86 21.75 -6.16
C GLU A 108 13.05 22.50 -7.47
N THR A 109 13.59 21.78 -8.44
CA THR A 109 13.93 22.32 -9.76
C THR A 109 12.68 22.58 -10.59
N ASP A 110 11.65 21.75 -10.43
CA ASP A 110 10.37 21.91 -11.11
C ASP A 110 9.60 23.13 -10.58
N GLU A 111 9.28 24.06 -11.48
CA GLU A 111 8.68 25.33 -11.11
C GLU A 111 7.26 25.20 -10.55
N GLU A 112 6.46 24.30 -11.11
CA GLU A 112 5.08 24.09 -10.69
C GLU A 112 5.04 23.47 -9.29
N ARG A 113 5.83 22.42 -9.06
CA ARG A 113 5.97 21.77 -7.74
C ARG A 113 6.53 22.72 -6.70
N ARG A 114 7.53 23.52 -7.06
CA ARG A 114 8.12 24.52 -6.15
C ARG A 114 7.07 25.54 -5.72
N THR A 115 6.35 26.13 -6.68
CA THR A 115 5.29 27.13 -6.41
C THR A 115 4.20 26.55 -5.50
N ARG A 116 3.74 25.33 -5.79
CA ARG A 116 2.73 24.65 -4.96
C ARG A 116 3.23 24.39 -3.55
N THR A 117 4.49 23.97 -3.42
CA THR A 117 5.10 23.67 -2.13
C THR A 117 5.23 24.92 -1.27
N SER A 118 5.73 26.02 -1.81
CA SER A 118 5.78 27.30 -1.09
C SER A 118 4.39 27.74 -0.63
N ARG A 119 3.37 27.61 -1.48
CA ARG A 119 1.98 27.95 -1.12
C ARG A 119 1.43 27.08 0.01
N ARG A 120 1.68 25.77 -0.02
CA ARG A 120 1.22 24.83 1.01
C ARG A 120 1.93 25.06 2.34
N LEU A 121 3.25 25.28 2.31
CA LEU A 121 4.03 25.62 3.51
C LEU A 121 3.52 26.92 4.13
N GLN A 122 3.32 27.97 3.33
CA GLN A 122 2.73 29.23 3.80
C GLN A 122 1.33 29.04 4.40
N ALA A 123 0.45 28.30 3.73
CA ALA A 123 -0.90 28.03 4.25
C ALA A 123 -0.88 27.23 5.56
N ALA A 124 0.16 26.42 5.79
CA ALA A 124 0.37 25.66 7.00
C ALA A 124 1.15 26.43 8.10
N GLY A 125 1.54 27.69 7.88
CA GLY A 125 2.26 28.52 8.86
C GLY A 125 3.78 28.32 8.88
N PHE A 126 4.34 27.80 7.78
CA PHE A 126 5.78 27.53 7.62
C PHE A 126 6.39 28.39 6.50
N GLU A 127 5.96 29.64 6.34
CA GLU A 127 6.41 30.55 5.27
C GLU A 127 7.91 30.89 5.31
N ALA A 128 8.57 30.72 6.47
CA ALA A 128 10.00 30.94 6.62
C ALA A 128 10.86 29.80 6.06
N VAL A 129 10.25 28.65 5.70
CA VAL A 129 10.95 27.55 5.01
C VAL A 129 11.35 28.02 3.62
N ARG A 130 12.66 28.01 3.33
CA ARG A 130 13.20 28.48 2.05
C ARG A 130 13.02 27.41 0.98
N VAL A 131 12.18 27.67 -0.01
CA VAL A 131 12.01 26.76 -1.17
C VAL A 131 12.75 27.33 -2.39
N LEU A 132 13.81 26.67 -2.83
CA LEU A 132 14.77 27.18 -3.82
C LEU A 132 14.74 26.36 -5.13
N PRO A 133 15.03 26.99 -6.29
CA PRO A 133 15.09 26.29 -7.58
C PRO A 133 16.39 25.50 -7.80
N ALA A 134 17.41 25.73 -6.97
CA ALA A 134 18.73 25.12 -7.10
C ALA A 134 19.40 25.01 -5.73
N LEU A 135 20.46 24.20 -5.66
CA LEU A 135 21.25 24.01 -4.46
C LEU A 135 21.92 25.33 -4.02
N PRO A 136 21.74 25.77 -2.76
CA PRO A 136 22.35 26.99 -2.26
C PRO A 136 23.85 26.79 -1.95
N PRO A 137 24.66 27.87 -1.98
CA PRO A 137 26.07 27.83 -1.61
C PRO A 137 26.26 27.91 -0.08
N GLU A 138 25.55 27.05 0.67
CA GLU A 138 25.65 26.97 2.13
C GLU A 138 25.72 25.51 2.58
N THR A 139 26.26 25.28 3.78
CA THR A 139 26.37 23.92 4.34
C THR A 139 25.14 23.53 5.15
N PHE A 140 24.98 22.25 5.47
CA PHE A 140 23.87 21.71 6.26
C PHE A 140 24.35 20.60 7.17
N ASP A 141 23.74 20.50 8.35
CA ASP A 141 24.05 19.47 9.34
C ASP A 141 23.40 18.14 8.97
N ARG A 142 22.26 18.21 8.28
CA ARG A 142 21.52 17.06 7.75
C ARG A 142 21.02 17.36 6.35
N ILE A 143 21.01 16.35 5.48
CA ILE A 143 20.37 16.44 4.16
C ILE A 143 19.46 15.23 3.95
N LEU A 144 18.21 15.46 3.59
CA LEU A 144 17.25 14.43 3.24
C LEU A 144 17.03 14.43 1.72
N VAL A 145 17.19 13.28 1.08
CA VAL A 145 17.02 13.13 -0.38
C VAL A 145 15.81 12.25 -0.66
N LEU A 146 14.75 12.86 -1.21
CA LEU A 146 13.51 12.16 -1.54
C LEU A 146 13.25 12.07 -3.04
N ASP A 147 14.07 12.72 -3.87
CA ASP A 147 13.91 12.78 -5.33
C ASP A 147 15.04 12.03 -6.08
N ALA A 148 15.17 12.36 -7.37
CA ALA A 148 16.18 11.83 -8.27
C ALA A 148 17.55 12.56 -8.20
N THR A 149 17.85 13.35 -7.15
CA THR A 149 19.17 13.97 -6.93
C THR A 149 20.25 13.00 -6.41
N PRO A 150 21.33 12.70 -7.14
CA PRO A 150 22.35 11.75 -6.69
C PRO A 150 23.03 12.20 -5.37
N PRO A 151 23.10 11.35 -4.33
CA PRO A 151 23.63 11.75 -3.02
C PRO A 151 25.04 12.35 -3.04
N ARG A 152 25.90 11.85 -3.94
CA ARG A 152 27.28 12.35 -4.13
C ARG A 152 27.35 13.83 -4.51
N GLN A 153 26.34 14.36 -5.20
CA GLN A 153 26.28 15.78 -5.58
C GLN A 153 26.04 16.70 -4.37
N LEU A 154 25.52 16.16 -3.27
CA LEU A 154 25.16 16.90 -2.07
C LEU A 154 26.26 16.87 -1.00
N VAL A 155 27.29 16.03 -1.16
CA VAL A 155 28.43 15.93 -0.24
C VAL A 155 29.13 17.28 0.00
N PRO A 156 29.36 18.15 -1.01
CA PRO A 156 29.97 19.47 -0.78
C PRO A 156 29.15 20.37 0.16
N LEU A 157 27.84 20.16 0.24
CA LEU A 157 26.91 20.91 1.09
C LEU A 157 26.85 20.34 2.52
N LEU A 158 27.45 19.20 2.80
CA LEU A 158 27.53 18.69 4.17
C LEU A 158 28.51 19.53 4.99
N ALA A 159 28.07 19.97 6.18
CA ALA A 159 28.97 20.47 7.21
C ALA A 159 29.92 19.35 7.70
N ASP A 160 30.83 19.69 8.61
CA ASP A 160 31.76 18.72 9.19
C ASP A 160 31.75 18.86 10.72
N PRO A 161 31.18 17.89 11.47
CA PRO A 161 30.54 16.65 11.01
C PRO A 161 29.10 16.86 10.52
N ALA A 162 28.66 16.09 9.51
CA ALA A 162 27.28 16.04 9.06
C ALA A 162 26.98 14.73 8.32
N PHE A 163 25.71 14.46 8.03
CA PHE A 163 25.36 13.35 7.16
C PHE A 163 24.10 13.61 6.35
N LEU A 164 23.93 12.84 5.28
CA LEU A 164 22.70 12.81 4.51
C LEU A 164 22.05 11.42 4.57
N ILE A 165 20.73 11.39 4.41
CA ILE A 165 19.93 10.19 4.20
C ILE A 165 19.29 10.27 2.83
N ALA A 166 19.49 9.24 2.02
CA ALA A 166 18.92 9.15 0.68
C ALA A 166 18.30 7.78 0.43
N ARG A 167 17.13 7.76 -0.19
CA ARG A 167 16.53 6.52 -0.68
C ARG A 167 17.35 5.99 -1.86
N GLY A 168 17.72 4.71 -1.84
CA GLY A 168 18.36 4.06 -2.98
C GLY A 168 17.43 3.96 -4.20
N ARG A 169 18.01 3.77 -5.38
CA ARG A 169 17.33 4.02 -6.68
C ARG A 169 17.12 2.82 -7.58
N GLY A 170 17.44 1.63 -7.10
CA GLY A 170 17.38 0.43 -7.92
C GLY A 170 16.69 -0.70 -7.19
N VAL A 171 16.16 -1.64 -7.98
CA VAL A 171 15.64 -2.93 -7.49
C VAL A 171 16.71 -3.73 -6.72
N HIS A 172 17.99 -3.40 -6.90
CA HIS A 172 19.14 -3.97 -6.18
C HIS A 172 19.74 -3.04 -5.13
N ASP A 173 19.22 -1.81 -5.01
CA ASP A 173 19.68 -0.76 -4.10
C ASP A 173 18.45 -0.24 -3.33
N LEU A 174 17.65 -1.17 -2.79
CA LEU A 174 16.41 -0.91 -2.07
C LEU A 174 16.65 -0.51 -0.62
N ALA A 175 17.81 0.06 -0.31
CA ALA A 175 18.18 0.44 1.05
C ALA A 175 18.26 1.97 1.18
N PHE A 176 18.13 2.47 2.40
CA PHE A 176 18.59 3.83 2.69
C PHE A 176 20.11 3.86 2.64
N VAL A 177 20.64 4.92 2.03
CA VAL A 177 22.05 5.26 2.00
C VAL A 177 22.28 6.41 2.98
N LYS A 178 23.15 6.20 3.97
CA LYS A 178 23.69 7.29 4.82
C LYS A 178 25.10 7.60 4.34
N LEU A 179 25.34 8.83 3.91
CA LEU A 179 26.69 9.32 3.66
C LEU A 179 27.06 10.24 4.83
N VAL A 180 28.09 9.85 5.58
CA VAL A 180 28.60 10.60 6.74
C VAL A 180 29.87 11.32 6.33
N ARG A 181 29.92 12.63 6.60
CA ARG A 181 31.11 13.46 6.45
C ARG A 181 31.69 13.77 7.83
N GLN A 182 32.96 13.41 8.03
CA GLN A 182 33.66 13.66 9.28
C GLN A 182 35.16 13.79 9.01
N GLY A 183 35.78 14.88 9.50
CA GLY A 183 37.23 15.10 9.39
C GLY A 183 37.72 15.22 7.94
N GLY A 184 36.90 15.78 7.06
CA GLY A 184 37.19 15.89 5.62
C GLY A 184 36.97 14.60 4.81
N GLU A 185 36.71 13.47 5.45
CA GLU A 185 36.43 12.19 4.80
C GLU A 185 34.92 11.97 4.65
N THR A 186 34.52 11.10 3.71
CA THR A 186 33.11 10.71 3.52
C THR A 186 33.00 9.19 3.45
N VAL A 187 32.13 8.62 4.30
CA VAL A 187 31.87 7.19 4.39
C VAL A 187 30.42 6.90 4.02
N GLN A 188 30.19 5.89 3.19
CA GLN A 188 28.86 5.41 2.83
C GLN A 188 28.48 4.20 3.68
N MET A 189 27.28 4.23 4.24
CA MET A 189 26.66 3.13 4.95
C MET A 189 25.32 2.80 4.30
N THR A 190 25.00 1.51 4.22
CA THR A 190 23.74 0.99 3.67
C THR A 190 22.98 0.28 4.79
N PHE A 191 21.68 0.56 4.93
CA PHE A 191 20.83 -0.04 5.98
C PHE A 191 19.77 -0.92 5.33
N THR A 192 19.80 -2.20 5.66
CA THR A 192 18.76 -3.17 5.28
C THR A 192 17.81 -3.48 6.45
N GLU A 193 18.22 -3.19 7.67
CA GLU A 193 17.44 -3.38 8.89
C GLU A 193 17.59 -2.17 9.84
N ALA A 194 16.54 -1.88 10.61
CA ALA A 194 16.62 -0.90 11.69
C ALA A 194 17.48 -1.44 12.85
N PRO A 195 18.38 -0.64 13.44
CA PRO A 195 19.07 -1.04 14.66
C PRO A 195 18.03 -1.26 15.77
N SER A 196 18.04 -2.43 16.41
CA SER A 196 17.18 -2.68 17.57
C SER A 196 17.67 -1.89 18.78
N ASP A 197 16.74 -1.36 19.57
CA ASP A 197 17.03 -0.65 20.83
C ASP A 197 17.77 -1.52 21.88
N VAL A 198 17.92 -2.82 21.60
CA VAL A 198 18.72 -3.78 22.38
C VAL A 198 20.20 -3.36 22.48
N MET A 199 20.70 -2.51 21.57
CA MET A 199 22.06 -1.96 21.65
C MET A 199 22.19 -0.71 22.53
N ALA A 200 21.09 -0.15 23.06
CA ALA A 200 21.09 1.05 23.89
C ALA A 200 20.46 0.81 25.28
N GLY A 201 20.83 -0.28 25.95
CA GLY A 201 20.84 -0.40 27.41
C GLY A 201 19.53 -0.15 28.19
N SER A 202 18.36 -0.11 27.55
CA SER A 202 17.08 0.18 28.18
C SER A 202 16.14 -1.01 28.02
N ALA A 203 16.07 -1.85 29.05
CA ALA A 203 15.07 -2.91 29.15
C ALA A 203 13.69 -2.30 29.44
N ARG A 204 12.73 -2.50 28.51
CA ARG A 204 11.29 -2.82 28.71
C ARG A 204 10.43 -2.30 27.54
N SER A 205 10.23 -3.12 26.51
CA SER A 205 8.99 -3.21 25.74
C SER A 205 9.05 -4.46 24.86
N GLY A 206 7.97 -5.24 24.82
CA GLY A 206 7.94 -6.56 24.19
C GLY A 206 8.27 -6.53 22.69
N ASP A 207 8.96 -7.58 22.23
CA ASP A 207 9.05 -8.07 20.83
C ASP A 207 8.87 -7.03 19.70
N ILE A 208 9.57 -5.90 19.76
CA ILE A 208 9.73 -5.02 18.59
C ILE A 208 10.83 -5.64 17.72
N GLY A 209 10.42 -6.42 16.72
CA GLY A 209 11.32 -6.93 15.70
C GLY A 209 11.95 -5.77 14.90
N PRO A 210 13.21 -5.90 14.43
CA PRO A 210 13.81 -4.88 13.57
C PRO A 210 12.98 -4.70 12.29
N VAL A 211 12.79 -3.45 11.85
CA VAL A 211 12.16 -3.16 10.56
C VAL A 211 13.05 -3.69 9.44
N ASP A 212 12.52 -4.57 8.61
CA ASP A 212 13.14 -4.95 7.33
C ASP A 212 12.95 -3.79 6.33
N PHE A 213 13.94 -2.92 6.30
CA PHE A 213 13.97 -1.78 5.38
C PHE A 213 13.99 -2.24 3.92
N GLY A 214 14.67 -3.34 3.61
CA GLY A 214 14.72 -3.88 2.25
C GLY A 214 13.34 -4.24 1.73
N ARG A 215 12.56 -5.01 2.51
CA ARG A 215 11.18 -5.36 2.16
C ARG A 215 10.28 -4.12 2.14
N LEU A 216 10.41 -3.22 3.11
CA LEU A 216 9.64 -1.98 3.15
C LEU A 216 9.81 -1.18 1.85
N PHE A 217 11.04 -0.96 1.40
CA PHE A 217 11.31 -0.14 0.22
C PHE A 217 10.98 -0.86 -1.09
N ALA A 218 11.12 -2.18 -1.14
CA ALA A 218 10.66 -2.98 -2.29
C ALA A 218 9.17 -2.78 -2.53
N VAL A 219 8.37 -2.92 -1.48
CA VAL A 219 6.92 -2.72 -1.53
C VAL A 219 6.62 -1.25 -1.87
N GLU A 220 7.23 -0.31 -1.16
CA GLU A 220 7.03 1.13 -1.38
C GLU A 220 7.29 1.56 -2.83
N ASP A 221 8.29 0.98 -3.51
CA ASP A 221 8.59 1.30 -4.91
C ASP A 221 7.47 0.85 -5.86
N LEU A 222 6.96 -0.37 -5.67
CA LEU A 222 5.80 -0.88 -6.41
C LEU A 222 4.56 -0.03 -6.16
N LEU A 223 4.30 0.36 -4.91
CA LEU A 223 3.18 1.24 -4.59
C LEU A 223 3.33 2.62 -5.25
N ALA A 224 4.54 3.18 -5.29
CA ALA A 224 4.79 4.45 -5.94
C ALA A 224 4.56 4.36 -7.44
N HIS A 225 4.96 3.26 -8.08
CA HIS A 225 4.72 3.01 -9.51
C HIS A 225 3.25 2.86 -9.85
N ALA A 226 2.49 2.12 -9.04
CA ALA A 226 1.04 2.03 -9.15
C ALA A 226 0.39 3.42 -9.13
N TRP A 227 0.78 4.28 -8.18
CA TRP A 227 0.26 5.64 -8.09
C TRP A 227 0.75 6.58 -9.19
N GLU A 228 1.94 6.37 -9.72
CA GLU A 228 2.52 7.18 -10.80
C GLU A 228 2.16 6.66 -12.19
N GLY A 229 1.39 5.57 -12.30
CA GLY A 229 1.03 4.93 -13.56
C GLY A 229 2.23 4.36 -14.34
N ARG A 230 3.39 4.23 -13.67
CA ARG A 230 4.65 3.75 -14.26
C ARG A 230 4.75 2.23 -14.11
N VAL A 231 5.53 1.63 -15.01
CA VAL A 231 5.92 0.22 -14.91
C VAL A 231 7.43 0.14 -15.08
N THR A 232 8.13 -0.47 -14.14
CA THR A 232 9.61 -0.56 -14.19
C THR A 232 10.16 -1.96 -14.35
N GLY A 233 9.31 -2.99 -14.34
CA GLY A 233 9.74 -4.38 -14.50
C GLY A 233 8.58 -5.37 -14.66
N HIS A 234 8.92 -6.65 -14.83
CA HIS A 234 7.94 -7.71 -15.08
C HIS A 234 6.95 -7.92 -13.92
N TYR A 235 7.41 -7.85 -12.67
CA TYR A 235 6.53 -7.93 -11.51
C TYR A 235 5.51 -6.78 -11.48
N ASP A 236 5.98 -5.57 -11.75
CA ASP A 236 5.14 -4.36 -11.79
C ASP A 236 4.10 -4.45 -12.92
N GLN A 237 4.50 -4.93 -14.10
CA GLN A 237 3.60 -5.19 -15.22
C GLN A 237 2.52 -6.21 -14.86
N HIS A 238 2.90 -7.31 -14.19
CA HIS A 238 1.96 -8.34 -13.78
C HIS A 238 0.86 -7.80 -12.86
N PHE A 239 1.21 -6.95 -11.88
CA PHE A 239 0.22 -6.32 -11.01
C PHE A 239 -0.73 -5.40 -11.78
N ARG A 240 -0.21 -4.65 -12.75
CA ARG A 240 -1.03 -3.79 -13.61
C ARG A 240 -2.01 -4.60 -14.45
N ASP A 241 -1.54 -5.67 -15.11
CA ASP A 241 -2.36 -6.51 -15.98
C ASP A 241 -3.53 -7.13 -15.21
N ILE A 242 -3.29 -7.59 -13.98
CA ILE A 242 -4.35 -8.13 -13.12
C ILE A 242 -5.41 -7.08 -12.80
N VAL A 243 -5.01 -5.84 -12.52
CA VAL A 243 -5.95 -4.75 -12.23
C VAL A 243 -6.76 -4.38 -13.47
N ASP A 244 -6.10 -4.28 -14.63
CA ASP A 244 -6.76 -4.00 -15.89
C ASP A 244 -7.76 -5.12 -16.26
N GLU A 245 -7.42 -6.39 -16.04
CA GLU A 245 -8.33 -7.52 -16.21
C GLU A 245 -9.48 -7.50 -15.19
N THR A 246 -9.18 -7.23 -13.92
CA THR A 246 -10.16 -7.21 -12.83
C THR A 246 -11.28 -6.21 -13.10
N PHE A 247 -10.92 -5.02 -13.61
CA PHE A 247 -11.88 -3.96 -13.88
C PHE A 247 -12.34 -3.89 -15.33
N ALA A 248 -11.96 -4.84 -16.19
CA ALA A 248 -12.37 -4.85 -17.58
C ALA A 248 -13.91 -4.80 -17.69
N GLN A 249 -14.42 -3.87 -18.50
CA GLN A 249 -15.85 -3.58 -18.68
C GLN A 249 -16.58 -3.08 -17.41
N GLY A 250 -15.85 -2.83 -16.33
CA GLY A 250 -16.34 -2.28 -15.07
C GLY A 250 -16.21 -0.76 -14.98
N PRO A 251 -16.65 -0.16 -13.87
CA PRO A 251 -16.66 1.30 -13.68
C PRO A 251 -15.27 1.93 -13.57
N LEU A 252 -14.24 1.13 -13.26
CA LEU A 252 -12.84 1.55 -13.18
C LEU A 252 -11.99 1.03 -14.36
N ASP A 253 -12.62 0.53 -15.42
CA ASP A 253 -11.94 0.27 -16.69
C ASP A 253 -11.39 1.61 -17.24
N PRO A 254 -10.11 1.70 -17.64
CA PRO A 254 -9.56 2.90 -18.26
C PRO A 254 -10.33 3.40 -19.50
N SER A 255 -11.10 2.54 -20.17
CA SER A 255 -11.95 2.90 -21.30
C SER A 255 -13.36 3.39 -20.91
N ALA A 256 -13.75 3.23 -19.63
CA ALA A 256 -15.06 3.60 -19.12
C ALA A 256 -15.14 5.02 -18.53
N PHE A 257 -14.01 5.70 -18.35
CA PHE A 257 -13.96 7.04 -17.75
C PHE A 257 -12.77 7.86 -18.27
N ASP A 258 -12.86 9.20 -18.20
CA ASP A 258 -11.73 10.07 -18.56
C ASP A 258 -10.85 10.33 -17.32
N GLN A 259 -9.63 9.81 -17.32
CA GLN A 259 -8.69 9.96 -16.19
C GLN A 259 -8.33 11.42 -15.88
N ALA A 260 -8.38 12.32 -16.86
CA ALA A 260 -8.07 13.73 -16.66
C ALA A 260 -9.24 14.49 -16.02
N GLU A 261 -10.48 14.05 -16.28
CA GLU A 261 -11.69 14.69 -15.76
C GLU A 261 -12.25 13.99 -14.51
N GLU A 262 -11.91 12.72 -14.29
CA GLU A 262 -12.41 11.88 -13.19
C GLU A 262 -11.25 11.33 -12.32
N PRO A 263 -10.46 12.22 -11.69
CA PRO A 263 -9.26 11.83 -10.95
C PRO A 263 -9.53 10.95 -9.74
N CYS A 264 -10.75 10.97 -9.18
CA CYS A 264 -11.14 10.08 -8.09
C CYS A 264 -11.26 8.63 -8.57
N LYS A 265 -11.78 8.37 -9.77
CA LYS A 265 -11.87 7.02 -10.34
C LYS A 265 -10.49 6.47 -10.67
N ASP A 266 -9.64 7.29 -11.29
CA ASP A 266 -8.24 6.90 -11.55
C ASP A 266 -7.50 6.61 -10.23
N ALA A 267 -7.65 7.48 -9.23
CA ALA A 267 -7.09 7.25 -7.90
C ALA A 267 -7.67 6.00 -7.22
N ALA A 268 -8.97 5.70 -7.39
CA ALA A 268 -9.58 4.49 -6.85
C ALA A 268 -8.95 3.23 -7.48
N ARG A 269 -8.71 3.24 -8.80
CA ARG A 269 -8.02 2.17 -9.51
C ARG A 269 -6.58 1.98 -9.03
N ARG A 270 -5.84 3.07 -8.82
CA ARG A 270 -4.46 3.02 -8.29
C ARG A 270 -4.40 2.56 -6.84
N ALA A 271 -5.34 3.01 -6.00
CA ALA A 271 -5.47 2.52 -4.64
C ALA A 271 -5.78 1.02 -4.60
N PHE A 272 -6.60 0.51 -5.52
CA PHE A 272 -6.82 -0.92 -5.68
C PHE A 272 -5.54 -1.66 -6.11
N GLN A 273 -4.80 -1.13 -7.08
CA GLN A 273 -3.52 -1.72 -7.50
C GLN A 273 -2.53 -1.79 -6.34
N ALA A 274 -2.40 -0.71 -5.56
CA ALA A 274 -1.62 -0.67 -4.33
C ALA A 274 -2.07 -1.73 -3.31
N ALA A 275 -3.39 -1.88 -3.12
CA ALA A 275 -3.95 -2.90 -2.24
C ALA A 275 -3.60 -4.32 -2.70
N TYR A 276 -3.67 -4.58 -4.00
CA TYR A 276 -3.32 -5.89 -4.57
C TYR A 276 -1.83 -6.21 -4.40
N ILE A 277 -0.94 -5.22 -4.63
CA ILE A 277 0.50 -5.36 -4.35
C ILE A 277 0.74 -5.71 -2.87
N LEU A 278 0.08 -5.01 -1.93
CA LEU A 278 0.18 -5.27 -0.50
C LEU A 278 -0.32 -6.68 -0.14
N GLN A 279 -1.44 -7.10 -0.73
CA GLN A 279 -1.99 -8.45 -0.54
C GLN A 279 -1.01 -9.52 -1.01
N SER A 280 -0.44 -9.37 -2.22
CA SER A 280 0.57 -10.29 -2.75
C SER A 280 1.88 -10.29 -1.94
N ALA A 281 2.20 -9.17 -1.30
CA ALA A 281 3.32 -9.07 -0.36
C ALA A 281 3.00 -9.65 1.03
N GLY A 282 1.76 -10.10 1.29
CA GLY A 282 1.33 -10.66 2.58
C GLY A 282 1.03 -9.62 3.66
N GLU A 283 0.97 -8.34 3.31
CA GLU A 283 0.67 -7.23 4.22
C GLU A 283 -0.84 -7.02 4.31
N LEU A 284 -1.56 -8.01 4.84
CA LEU A 284 -3.02 -8.15 4.71
C LEU A 284 -3.81 -6.99 5.35
N GLU A 285 -3.39 -6.51 6.52
CA GLU A 285 -4.04 -5.38 7.20
C GLU A 285 -3.92 -4.09 6.36
N ARG A 286 -2.74 -3.84 5.78
CA ARG A 286 -2.50 -2.68 4.90
C ARG A 286 -3.25 -2.83 3.58
N ALA A 287 -3.33 -4.05 3.05
CA ALA A 287 -4.10 -4.34 1.86
C ALA A 287 -5.60 -4.05 2.09
N ALA A 288 -6.17 -4.51 3.21
CA ALA A 288 -7.56 -4.24 3.56
C ALA A 288 -7.85 -2.74 3.67
N ASP A 289 -6.99 -1.99 4.34
CA ASP A 289 -7.09 -0.54 4.49
C ASP A 289 -6.88 0.21 3.14
N ALA A 290 -6.06 -0.33 2.23
CA ALA A 290 -5.92 0.18 0.87
C ALA A 290 -7.16 -0.11 -0.01
N TYR A 291 -7.79 -1.29 0.12
CA TYR A 291 -9.08 -1.56 -0.52
C TYR A 291 -10.19 -0.65 0.01
N GLU A 292 -10.26 -0.44 1.33
CA GLU A 292 -11.20 0.52 1.94
C GLU A 292 -11.04 1.91 1.33
N ARG A 293 -9.81 2.36 1.08
CA ARG A 293 -9.52 3.64 0.40
C ARG A 293 -10.00 3.67 -1.04
N SER A 294 -9.75 2.61 -1.81
CA SER A 294 -10.28 2.48 -3.17
C SER A 294 -11.80 2.62 -3.16
N ILE A 295 -12.49 1.90 -2.28
CA ILE A 295 -13.95 1.95 -2.09
C ILE A 295 -14.45 3.36 -1.72
N ARG A 296 -13.70 4.10 -0.87
CA ARG A 296 -14.06 5.47 -0.48
C ARG A 296 -13.94 6.47 -1.63
N LEU A 297 -13.02 6.24 -2.57
CA LEU A 297 -12.84 7.07 -3.76
C LEU A 297 -13.90 6.74 -4.81
N GLU A 298 -14.12 5.44 -5.06
CA GLU A 298 -15.16 4.91 -5.94
C GLU A 298 -15.55 3.50 -5.46
N ALA A 299 -16.80 3.31 -5.06
CA ALA A 299 -17.28 2.01 -4.61
C ALA A 299 -17.52 1.09 -5.82
N THR A 300 -16.85 -0.05 -5.85
CA THR A 300 -16.99 -1.07 -6.91
C THR A 300 -17.21 -2.45 -6.32
N ALA A 301 -17.87 -3.32 -7.08
CA ALA A 301 -18.12 -4.69 -6.64
C ALA A 301 -16.80 -5.48 -6.52
N GLU A 302 -15.86 -5.22 -7.40
CA GLU A 302 -14.51 -5.76 -7.40
C GLU A 302 -13.73 -5.34 -6.15
N ALA A 303 -13.71 -4.04 -5.81
CA ALA A 303 -12.99 -3.56 -4.64
C ALA A 303 -13.56 -4.13 -3.33
N HIS A 304 -14.89 -4.22 -3.20
CA HIS A 304 -15.52 -4.90 -2.06
C HIS A 304 -15.18 -6.39 -2.01
N THR A 305 -15.18 -7.09 -3.15
CA THR A 305 -14.85 -8.52 -3.22
C THR A 305 -13.41 -8.78 -2.78
N PHE A 306 -12.45 -8.03 -3.31
CA PHE A 306 -11.04 -8.18 -2.93
C PHE A 306 -10.75 -7.71 -1.50
N HIS A 307 -11.48 -6.71 -1.00
CA HIS A 307 -11.44 -6.37 0.43
C HIS A 307 -11.89 -7.57 1.28
N GLY A 308 -12.98 -8.23 0.89
CA GLY A 308 -13.44 -9.48 1.49
C GLY A 308 -12.38 -10.59 1.45
N TRP A 309 -11.64 -10.71 0.35
CA TRP A 309 -10.54 -11.68 0.23
C TRP A 309 -9.43 -11.40 1.25
N ALA A 310 -8.95 -10.16 1.35
CA ALA A 310 -7.95 -9.78 2.34
C ALA A 310 -8.42 -10.07 3.78
N LEU A 311 -9.69 -9.78 4.09
CA LEU A 311 -10.31 -10.11 5.38
C LEU A 311 -10.35 -11.62 5.64
N SER A 312 -10.68 -12.40 4.62
CA SER A 312 -10.72 -13.87 4.72
C SER A 312 -9.36 -14.50 4.95
N PHE A 313 -8.29 -13.95 4.35
CA PHE A 313 -6.92 -14.40 4.60
C PHE A 313 -6.47 -14.11 6.04
N MET A 314 -7.08 -13.12 6.70
CA MET A 314 -6.93 -12.86 8.14
C MET A 314 -7.89 -13.69 9.02
N GLY A 315 -8.66 -14.63 8.44
CA GLY A 315 -9.65 -15.45 9.15
C GLY A 315 -10.93 -14.71 9.56
N ARG A 316 -11.14 -13.47 9.09
CA ARG A 316 -12.30 -12.62 9.45
C ARG A 316 -13.48 -12.90 8.51
N TYR A 317 -13.96 -14.15 8.50
CA TYR A 317 -14.95 -14.62 7.53
C TYR A 317 -16.29 -13.88 7.59
N ASP A 318 -16.83 -13.56 8.78
CA ASP A 318 -18.08 -12.81 8.86
C ASP A 318 -17.94 -11.40 8.27
N ALA A 319 -16.83 -10.70 8.50
CA ALA A 319 -16.56 -9.40 7.89
C ALA A 319 -16.39 -9.52 6.37
N ALA A 320 -15.72 -10.57 5.90
CA ALA A 320 -15.58 -10.84 4.47
C ALA A 320 -16.94 -11.08 3.79
N ILE A 321 -17.85 -11.80 4.45
CA ILE A 321 -19.22 -12.02 3.97
C ILE A 321 -19.98 -10.69 3.85
N GLU A 322 -19.86 -9.79 4.82
CA GLU A 322 -20.50 -8.47 4.73
C GLU A 322 -19.95 -7.64 3.56
N GLU A 323 -18.64 -7.67 3.30
CA GLU A 323 -18.07 -7.01 2.14
C GLU A 323 -18.56 -7.63 0.81
N CYS A 324 -18.67 -8.96 0.72
CA CYS A 324 -19.27 -9.60 -0.45
C CYS A 324 -20.75 -9.22 -0.64
N LYS A 325 -21.53 -9.04 0.43
CA LYS A 325 -22.91 -8.53 0.33
C LYS A 325 -22.94 -7.12 -0.23
N ARG A 326 -22.04 -6.23 0.22
CA ARG A 326 -21.89 -4.88 -0.33
C ARG A 326 -21.48 -4.91 -1.80
N ALA A 327 -20.59 -5.82 -2.20
CA ALA A 327 -20.25 -6.03 -3.61
C ALA A 327 -21.48 -6.36 -4.46
N ILE A 328 -22.37 -7.24 -3.95
CA ILE A 328 -23.62 -7.64 -4.61
C ILE A 328 -24.61 -6.47 -4.68
N GLU A 329 -24.66 -5.61 -3.66
CA GLU A 329 -25.48 -4.39 -3.69
C GLU A 329 -24.99 -3.41 -4.76
N VAL A 330 -23.67 -3.29 -4.96
CA VAL A 330 -23.07 -2.43 -5.99
C VAL A 330 -23.28 -3.01 -7.39
N ASP A 331 -23.05 -4.30 -7.59
CA ASP A 331 -23.33 -4.99 -8.84
C ASP A 331 -23.89 -6.41 -8.59
N PRO A 332 -25.22 -6.59 -8.70
CA PRO A 332 -25.86 -7.89 -8.54
C PRO A 332 -25.46 -8.93 -9.60
N SER A 333 -24.89 -8.50 -10.74
CA SER A 333 -24.48 -9.38 -11.83
C SER A 333 -23.10 -10.01 -11.61
N PHE A 334 -22.28 -9.44 -10.72
CA PHE A 334 -20.92 -9.91 -10.44
C PHE A 334 -20.94 -11.19 -9.60
N GLY A 335 -20.51 -12.32 -10.16
CA GLY A 335 -20.71 -13.62 -9.51
C GLY A 335 -19.68 -14.01 -8.45
N ASN A 336 -18.47 -13.44 -8.50
CA ASN A 336 -17.41 -13.69 -7.51
C ASN A 336 -17.90 -13.61 -6.06
N PRO A 337 -18.53 -12.51 -5.59
CA PRO A 337 -18.95 -12.39 -4.20
C PRO A 337 -19.97 -13.46 -3.76
N TYR A 338 -20.82 -13.98 -4.66
CA TYR A 338 -21.73 -15.08 -4.31
C TYR A 338 -20.97 -16.39 -4.05
N ASN A 339 -19.96 -16.70 -4.88
CA ASN A 339 -19.09 -17.85 -4.65
C ASN A 339 -18.33 -17.70 -3.34
N ASP A 340 -17.81 -16.51 -3.07
CA ASP A 340 -16.94 -16.24 -1.94
C ASP A 340 -17.71 -16.31 -0.62
N ILE A 341 -18.95 -15.79 -0.55
CA ILE A 341 -19.84 -16.02 0.60
C ILE A 341 -20.02 -17.52 0.83
N GLY A 342 -20.29 -18.29 -0.23
CA GLY A 342 -20.41 -19.75 -0.12
C GLY A 342 -19.14 -20.41 0.43
N ALA A 343 -17.96 -19.99 -0.05
CA ALA A 343 -16.67 -20.47 0.43
C ALA A 343 -16.44 -20.14 1.91
N TYR A 344 -16.70 -18.90 2.33
CA TYR A 344 -16.54 -18.48 3.72
C TYR A 344 -17.51 -19.17 4.66
N LEU A 345 -18.74 -19.44 4.22
CA LEU A 345 -19.71 -20.23 4.99
C LEU A 345 -19.27 -21.69 5.15
N ILE A 346 -18.55 -22.28 4.17
CA ILE A 346 -17.95 -23.61 4.32
C ILE A 346 -16.87 -23.59 5.41
N GLU A 347 -16.00 -22.58 5.42
CA GLU A 347 -14.96 -22.43 6.46
C GLU A 347 -15.56 -22.19 7.86
N LEU A 348 -16.76 -21.60 7.93
CA LEU A 348 -17.54 -21.45 9.17
C LEU A 348 -18.41 -22.67 9.51
N GLU A 349 -18.31 -23.77 8.76
CA GLU A 349 -19.14 -24.99 8.89
C GLU A 349 -20.66 -24.77 8.73
N ARG A 350 -21.08 -23.63 8.14
CA ARG A 350 -22.48 -23.24 7.89
C ARG A 350 -22.96 -23.75 6.53
N LEU A 351 -22.90 -25.07 6.37
CA LEU A 351 -23.02 -25.73 5.06
C LEU A 351 -24.36 -25.54 4.36
N ASP A 352 -25.46 -25.54 5.10
CA ASP A 352 -26.80 -25.35 4.51
C ASP A 352 -27.01 -23.93 4.01
N GLU A 353 -26.38 -22.95 4.64
CA GLU A 353 -26.43 -21.55 4.21
C GLU A 353 -25.57 -21.32 2.96
N ALA A 354 -24.48 -22.07 2.78
CA ALA A 354 -23.58 -21.93 1.64
C ALA A 354 -24.22 -22.29 0.28
N ILE A 355 -25.08 -23.32 0.26
CA ILE A 355 -25.68 -23.86 -0.98
C ILE A 355 -26.39 -22.79 -1.81
N PRO A 356 -27.37 -22.02 -1.29
CA PRO A 356 -28.07 -21.03 -2.09
C PRO A 356 -27.15 -19.93 -2.63
N TRP A 357 -26.06 -19.59 -1.94
CA TRP A 357 -25.08 -18.62 -2.45
C TRP A 357 -24.29 -19.17 -3.63
N LEU A 358 -23.82 -20.42 -3.53
CA LEU A 358 -23.08 -21.07 -4.61
C LEU A 358 -23.96 -21.32 -5.85
N GLU A 359 -25.23 -21.66 -5.67
CA GLU A 359 -26.20 -21.78 -6.78
C GLU A 359 -26.44 -20.44 -7.48
N ARG A 360 -26.48 -19.33 -6.73
CA ARG A 360 -26.58 -17.98 -7.30
C ARG A 360 -25.31 -17.60 -8.05
N ALA A 361 -24.13 -17.96 -7.54
CA ALA A 361 -22.86 -17.73 -8.22
C ALA A 361 -22.84 -18.36 -9.62
N ILE A 362 -23.26 -19.63 -9.73
CA ILE A 362 -23.35 -20.37 -11.02
C ILE A 362 -24.29 -19.68 -12.01
N SER A 363 -25.30 -18.97 -11.51
CA SER A 363 -26.32 -18.30 -12.33
C SER A 363 -25.98 -16.83 -12.61
N ALA A 364 -24.87 -16.31 -12.08
CA ALA A 364 -24.53 -14.89 -12.17
C ALA A 364 -24.03 -14.52 -13.59
N PRO A 365 -24.55 -13.44 -14.21
CA PRO A 365 -24.18 -13.07 -15.57
C PRO A 365 -22.68 -12.74 -15.76
N ARG A 366 -22.06 -12.05 -14.79
CA ARG A 366 -20.66 -11.64 -14.86
C ARG A 366 -19.80 -12.54 -13.97
N TYR A 367 -19.69 -13.81 -14.38
CA TYR A 367 -18.83 -14.80 -13.73
C TYR A 367 -18.38 -15.90 -14.69
N CYS A 368 -17.17 -15.79 -15.21
CA CYS A 368 -16.60 -16.79 -16.12
C CYS A 368 -16.04 -18.02 -15.39
N CYS A 369 -15.67 -17.88 -14.12
CA CYS A 369 -14.99 -18.93 -13.35
C CYS A 369 -15.94 -19.75 -12.45
N TYR A 370 -17.18 -19.98 -12.88
CA TYR A 370 -18.20 -20.69 -12.08
C TYR A 370 -17.92 -22.17 -11.79
N PHE A 371 -16.85 -22.73 -12.37
CA PHE A 371 -16.31 -24.01 -11.95
C PHE A 371 -15.83 -24.02 -10.48
N TYR A 372 -15.41 -22.87 -9.92
CA TYR A 372 -15.12 -22.73 -8.49
C TYR A 372 -16.37 -22.96 -7.64
N ALA A 373 -17.50 -22.36 -8.01
CA ALA A 373 -18.77 -22.53 -7.29
C ALA A 373 -19.27 -23.98 -7.35
N HIS A 374 -19.17 -24.65 -8.50
CA HIS A 374 -19.45 -26.08 -8.61
C HIS A 374 -18.55 -26.94 -7.70
N THR A 375 -17.26 -26.62 -7.63
CA THR A 375 -16.32 -27.34 -6.76
C THR A 375 -16.62 -27.10 -5.28
N ASN A 376 -16.98 -25.88 -4.90
CA ASN A 376 -17.41 -25.56 -3.53
C ASN A 376 -18.73 -26.25 -3.17
N LEU A 377 -19.70 -26.36 -4.09
CA LEU A 377 -20.90 -27.19 -3.87
C LEU A 377 -20.54 -28.65 -3.63
N ALA A 378 -19.57 -29.18 -4.38
CA ALA A 378 -19.09 -30.54 -4.15
C ALA A 378 -18.46 -30.71 -2.75
N ARG A 379 -17.66 -29.74 -2.28
CA ARG A 379 -17.10 -29.74 -0.92
C ARG A 379 -18.22 -29.78 0.13
N VAL A 380 -19.24 -28.94 -0.01
CA VAL A 380 -20.44 -28.94 0.86
C VAL A 380 -21.11 -30.31 0.86
N TYR A 381 -21.38 -30.87 -0.32
CA TYR A 381 -22.04 -32.17 -0.43
C TYR A 381 -21.21 -33.31 0.16
N LEU A 382 -19.89 -33.29 0.03
CA LEU A 382 -19.00 -34.28 0.65
C LEU A 382 -19.04 -34.22 2.17
N GLN A 383 -18.96 -33.03 2.77
CA GLN A 383 -19.06 -32.87 4.22
C GLN A 383 -20.43 -33.32 4.77
N LYS A 384 -21.49 -33.18 3.97
CA LYS A 384 -22.84 -33.71 4.29
C LYS A 384 -23.04 -35.20 3.95
N GLY A 385 -22.01 -35.90 3.45
CA GLY A 385 -22.09 -37.32 3.05
C GLY A 385 -22.84 -37.61 1.74
N LEU A 386 -23.21 -36.58 0.98
CA LEU A 386 -23.98 -36.66 -0.26
C LEU A 386 -23.09 -36.89 -1.48
N ARG A 387 -22.36 -38.02 -1.50
CA ARG A 387 -21.31 -38.33 -2.50
C ARG A 387 -21.75 -38.22 -3.97
N GLU A 388 -22.93 -38.73 -4.35
CA GLU A 388 -23.38 -38.65 -5.75
C GLU A 388 -23.68 -37.21 -6.20
N LYS A 389 -24.18 -36.36 -5.29
CA LYS A 389 -24.37 -34.93 -5.59
C LYS A 389 -23.01 -34.24 -5.77
N ALA A 390 -22.05 -34.54 -4.91
CA ALA A 390 -20.69 -34.04 -5.04
C ALA A 390 -20.06 -34.47 -6.39
N ARG A 391 -20.18 -35.75 -6.76
CA ARG A 391 -19.68 -36.28 -8.03
C ARG A 391 -20.25 -35.52 -9.24
N ARG A 392 -21.56 -35.25 -9.22
CA ARG A 392 -22.21 -34.47 -10.28
C ARG A 392 -21.68 -33.04 -10.35
N ALA A 393 -21.56 -32.37 -9.21
CA ALA A 393 -21.05 -31.00 -9.16
C ALA A 393 -19.60 -30.91 -9.65
N LEU A 394 -18.73 -31.87 -9.30
CA LEU A 394 -17.35 -31.92 -9.80
C LEU A 394 -17.28 -32.13 -11.31
N ARG A 395 -18.15 -32.96 -11.88
CA ARG A 395 -18.24 -33.10 -13.33
C ARG A 395 -18.65 -31.81 -14.01
N GLN A 396 -19.64 -31.10 -13.46
CA GLN A 396 -20.03 -29.79 -13.98
C GLN A 396 -18.88 -28.77 -13.89
N ALA A 397 -18.07 -28.80 -12.83
CA ALA A 397 -16.87 -27.96 -12.76
C ALA A 397 -15.87 -28.30 -13.88
N LEU A 398 -15.63 -29.58 -14.14
CA LEU A 398 -14.70 -30.05 -15.16
C LEU A 398 -15.24 -29.91 -16.60
N ASP A 399 -16.56 -29.85 -16.80
CA ASP A 399 -17.17 -29.51 -18.09
C ASP A 399 -16.83 -28.05 -18.48
N VAL A 400 -16.66 -27.17 -17.50
CA VAL A 400 -16.33 -25.75 -17.68
C VAL A 400 -14.81 -25.55 -17.76
N ASN A 401 -14.06 -26.15 -16.84
CA ASN A 401 -12.60 -26.14 -16.84
C ASN A 401 -12.04 -27.56 -16.65
N PRO A 402 -11.75 -28.28 -17.75
CA PRO A 402 -11.26 -29.66 -17.68
C PRO A 402 -9.92 -29.82 -16.94
N GLU A 403 -9.11 -28.78 -16.85
CA GLU A 403 -7.77 -28.80 -16.25
C GLU A 403 -7.75 -28.36 -14.77
N TYR A 404 -8.92 -28.09 -14.17
CA TYR A 404 -9.00 -27.64 -12.79
C TYR A 404 -8.66 -28.77 -11.80
N GLU A 405 -7.39 -28.82 -11.40
CA GLU A 405 -6.80 -29.89 -10.56
C GLU A 405 -7.58 -30.17 -9.26
N PRO A 406 -8.04 -29.17 -8.48
CA PRO A 406 -8.78 -29.44 -7.25
C PRO A 406 -10.07 -30.24 -7.48
N ALA A 407 -10.78 -29.99 -8.59
CA ALA A 407 -11.96 -30.77 -8.94
C ALA A 407 -11.61 -32.19 -9.39
N GLN A 408 -10.52 -32.35 -10.16
CA GLN A 408 -10.03 -33.66 -10.59
C GLN A 408 -9.61 -34.53 -9.39
N GLU A 409 -8.90 -33.97 -8.42
CA GLU A 409 -8.45 -34.69 -7.23
C GLU A 409 -9.63 -35.10 -6.34
N LEU A 410 -10.57 -34.19 -6.08
CA LEU A 410 -11.78 -34.51 -5.32
C LEU A 410 -12.60 -35.63 -6.00
N LEU A 411 -12.69 -35.61 -7.33
CA LEU A 411 -13.42 -36.62 -8.09
C LEU A 411 -12.70 -37.98 -8.02
N ARG A 412 -11.38 -38.00 -8.24
CA ARG A 412 -10.55 -39.20 -8.08
C ARG A 412 -10.67 -39.82 -6.69
N ARG A 413 -10.72 -39.00 -5.64
CA ARG A 413 -10.90 -39.46 -4.26
C ARG A 413 -12.22 -40.17 -4.06
N ILE A 414 -13.32 -39.60 -4.55
CA ILE A 414 -14.67 -40.22 -4.48
C ILE A 414 -14.67 -41.58 -5.20
N GLU A 415 -14.08 -41.64 -6.39
CA GLU A 415 -14.08 -42.84 -7.23
C GLU A 415 -13.21 -43.96 -6.63
N ARG A 416 -12.05 -43.64 -6.05
CA ARG A 416 -11.19 -44.61 -5.35
C ARG A 416 -11.90 -45.22 -4.15
N GLU A 417 -12.53 -44.41 -3.30
CA GLU A 417 -13.28 -44.89 -2.13
C GLU A 417 -14.44 -45.81 -2.54
N SER A 418 -15.04 -45.57 -3.70
CA SER A 418 -16.15 -46.38 -4.22
C SER A 418 -15.68 -47.73 -4.77
N GLY A 419 -14.43 -47.84 -5.23
CA GLY A 419 -13.83 -49.07 -5.74
C GLY A 419 -13.33 -50.06 -4.67
N TYR A 420 -13.19 -49.65 -3.41
CA TYR A 420 -12.76 -50.54 -2.30
C TYR A 420 -13.91 -51.33 -1.64
N PHE A 421 -15.17 -50.97 -1.92
CA PHE A 421 -16.36 -51.59 -1.33
C PHE A 421 -17.26 -52.30 -2.37
N GLY A 422 -16.75 -52.50 -3.59
CA GLY A 422 -17.47 -53.11 -4.72
C GLY A 422 -17.19 -54.59 -4.91
#